data_AF-A0A7S2GCW7-F1
#
_entry.id   AF-A0A7S2GCW7-F1
#
_cell.length_a   1.000
_cell.length_b   1.000
_cell.length_c   1.000
_cell.angle_alpha   90.00
_cell.angle_beta   90.00
_cell.angle_gamma   90.00
#
_symmetry.space_group_name_H-M   'P 1'
#
loop_
_entity.id
_entity.type
_entity.pdbx_description
1 polymer ?
#
loop_
_entity_poly.entity_id
_entity_poly.type
_entity_poly.pdbx_seq_one_letter_code
_entity_poly.pdbx_strand_id
1 'polypeptide(L)'
;SVEKEEDPARVRMREALDDGTRKRQARDVKRVLRSVEQDYYKVLGIRRGYKGSSKIRSEYRHRALDVHPDKNMDVDAPKAFKVLQDAYETLSDPRLRDEYDRMLKKKARVQRARVVRHVGHAYQGLSEIAQFSWKQTSEIALISWKQTRQRVSWPVFFFVVLVLM
;
A
#
# COMPACT_ATOMS: atom_id res chain seq x y z
N SER A 1 16.90 60.12 8.59
CA SER A 1 16.87 58.71 8.17
C SER A 1 15.55 58.47 7.48
N VAL A 2 15.55 58.30 6.15
CA VAL A 2 14.34 58.02 5.39
C VAL A 2 14.02 56.55 5.64
N GLU A 3 13.05 56.28 6.52
CA GLU A 3 12.40 54.98 6.57
C GLU A 3 11.75 54.78 5.21
N LYS A 4 12.35 53.92 4.38
CA LYS A 4 11.77 53.52 3.11
C LYS A 4 10.52 52.72 3.46
N GLU A 5 9.37 53.38 3.41
CA GLU A 5 8.06 52.73 3.47
C GLU A 5 8.00 51.73 2.30
N GLU A 6 8.20 50.45 2.60
CA GLU A 6 8.20 49.40 1.59
C GLU A 6 6.78 49.21 1.05
N ASP A 7 6.63 49.14 -0.28
CA ASP A 7 5.36 48.91 -0.95
C ASP A 7 4.63 47.67 -0.37
N PRO A 8 3.42 47.82 0.19
CA PRO A 8 2.70 46.72 0.85
C PRO A 8 2.42 45.54 -0.10
N ALA A 9 2.34 45.77 -1.42
CA ALA A 9 2.22 44.69 -2.39
C ALA A 9 3.48 43.81 -2.46
N ARG A 10 4.67 44.41 -2.32
CA ARG A 10 5.96 43.69 -2.32
C ARG A 10 6.12 42.84 -1.05
N VAL A 11 5.71 43.36 0.10
CA VAL A 11 5.74 42.63 1.37
C VAL A 11 4.85 41.38 1.30
N ARG A 12 3.58 41.54 0.86
CA ARG A 12 2.64 40.42 0.69
C ARG A 12 3.15 39.35 -0.27
N MET A 13 3.77 39.75 -1.39
CA MET A 13 4.34 38.81 -2.36
C MET A 13 5.50 38.01 -1.76
N ARG A 14 6.40 38.66 -1.01
CA ARG A 14 7.52 37.99 -0.33
C ARG A 14 7.04 37.01 0.73
N GLU A 15 6.05 37.38 1.54
CA GLU A 15 5.44 36.48 2.54
C GLU A 15 4.81 35.25 1.86
N ALA A 16 4.08 35.44 0.76
CA ALA A 16 3.48 34.32 0.03
C ALA A 16 4.54 33.35 -0.54
N LEU A 17 5.69 33.86 -0.99
CA LEU A 17 6.82 33.04 -1.44
C LEU A 17 7.48 32.28 -0.28
N ASP A 18 7.66 32.92 0.88
CA ASP A 18 8.18 32.28 2.10
C ASP A 18 7.26 31.14 2.55
N ASP A 19 5.95 31.38 2.57
CA ASP A 19 4.93 30.40 2.92
C ASP A 19 4.93 29.20 1.97
N GLY A 20 5.04 29.43 0.66
CA GLY A 20 5.16 28.37 -0.34
C GLY A 20 6.41 27.52 -0.12
N THR A 21 7.51 28.17 0.22
CA THR A 21 8.81 27.54 0.47
C THR A 21 8.77 26.68 1.73
N ARG A 22 8.26 27.23 2.84
CA ARG A 22 8.08 26.51 4.11
C ARG A 22 7.16 25.30 3.95
N LYS A 23 6.04 25.45 3.23
CA LYS A 23 5.11 24.33 2.94
C LYS A 23 5.76 23.23 2.10
N ARG A 24 6.62 23.58 1.13
CA ARG A 24 7.38 22.58 0.34
C ARG A 24 8.38 21.84 1.23
N GLN A 25 9.17 22.57 1.99
CA GLN A 25 10.16 22.03 2.91
C GLN A 25 9.56 21.06 3.94
N ALA A 26 8.45 21.45 4.58
CA ALA A 26 7.73 20.60 5.53
C ALA A 26 7.20 19.31 4.89
N ARG A 27 6.73 19.39 3.63
CA ARG A 27 6.27 18.22 2.87
C ARG A 27 7.41 17.25 2.58
N ASP A 28 8.58 17.76 2.21
CA ASP A 28 9.76 16.96 1.91
C ASP A 28 10.29 16.24 3.16
N VAL A 29 10.37 16.95 4.30
CA VAL A 29 10.72 16.39 5.61
C VAL A 29 9.73 15.30 6.02
N LYS A 30 8.42 15.61 5.96
CA LYS A 30 7.36 14.65 6.31
C LYS A 30 7.35 13.41 5.42
N ARG A 31 7.70 13.55 4.14
CA ARG A 31 7.83 12.42 3.20
C ARG A 31 8.97 11.49 3.63
N VAL A 32 10.13 12.03 4.00
CA VAL A 32 11.28 11.25 4.46
C VAL A 32 10.92 10.49 5.73
N LEU A 33 10.35 11.16 6.72
CA LEU A 33 9.99 10.54 8.01
C LEU A 33 8.96 9.42 7.85
N ARG A 34 7.91 9.62 7.05
CA ARG A 34 6.91 8.58 6.78
C ARG A 34 7.49 7.36 6.05
N SER A 35 8.53 7.57 5.26
CA SER A 35 9.13 6.50 4.46
C SER A 35 9.93 5.51 5.31
N VAL A 36 10.36 5.90 6.52
CA VAL A 36 11.09 5.05 7.49
C VAL A 36 10.27 3.86 7.92
N GLU A 37 8.98 4.08 8.19
CA GLU A 37 8.06 3.02 8.61
C GLU A 37 7.89 1.96 7.52
N GLN A 38 8.19 2.33 6.27
CA GLN A 38 8.06 1.46 5.12
C GLN A 38 9.39 0.78 4.78
N ASP A 39 10.36 1.52 4.23
CA ASP A 39 11.64 0.98 3.75
C ASP A 39 12.70 2.08 3.53
N TYR A 40 13.98 1.80 3.82
CA TYR A 40 15.11 2.68 3.49
C TYR A 40 15.26 2.98 1.99
N TYR A 41 14.84 2.06 1.11
CA TYR A 41 14.81 2.31 -0.33
C TYR A 41 13.84 3.45 -0.68
N LYS A 42 12.71 3.57 0.02
CA LYS A 42 11.73 4.64 -0.18
C LYS A 42 12.21 5.97 0.38
N VAL A 43 12.96 5.93 1.48
CA VAL A 43 13.64 7.11 2.03
C VAL A 43 14.57 7.74 0.98
N LEU A 44 15.31 6.92 0.21
CA LEU A 44 16.13 7.38 -0.92
C LEU A 44 15.36 7.57 -2.24
N GLY A 45 14.09 7.14 -2.33
CA GLY A 45 13.29 7.25 -3.56
C GLY A 45 13.68 6.28 -4.67
N ILE A 46 14.40 5.21 -4.33
CA ILE A 46 14.84 4.20 -5.28
C ILE A 46 13.96 2.95 -5.19
N ARG A 47 13.95 2.16 -6.26
CA ARG A 47 13.23 0.88 -6.26
C ARG A 47 13.90 -0.08 -5.29
N ARG A 48 13.09 -0.83 -4.54
CA ARG A 48 13.57 -1.87 -3.62
C ARG A 48 14.43 -2.90 -4.36
N GLY A 49 15.57 -3.25 -3.78
CA GLY A 49 16.55 -4.19 -4.36
C GLY A 49 17.44 -3.59 -5.45
N TYR A 50 17.38 -2.26 -5.68
CA TYR A 50 18.31 -1.60 -6.57
C TYR A 50 19.74 -1.61 -5.99
N LYS A 51 20.71 -2.09 -6.78
CA LYS A 51 22.09 -2.34 -6.29
C LYS A 51 23.14 -1.33 -6.73
N GLY A 52 22.80 -0.35 -7.57
CA GLY A 52 23.75 0.61 -8.13
C GLY A 52 24.24 1.65 -7.12
N SER A 53 25.49 1.54 -6.66
CA SER A 53 26.10 2.46 -5.68
C SER A 53 26.10 3.92 -6.16
N SER A 54 26.35 4.17 -7.45
CA SER A 54 26.36 5.51 -8.04
C SER A 54 25.03 6.23 -7.86
N LYS A 55 23.91 5.56 -8.18
CA LYS A 55 22.58 6.17 -8.05
C LYS A 55 22.16 6.30 -6.59
N ILE A 56 22.49 5.34 -5.71
CA ILE A 56 22.28 5.48 -4.25
C ILE A 56 22.94 6.76 -3.72
N ARG A 57 24.21 6.99 -4.10
CA ARG A 57 24.96 8.19 -3.71
C ARG A 57 24.37 9.47 -4.31
N SER A 58 23.95 9.43 -5.57
CA SER A 58 23.35 10.58 -6.25
C SER A 58 22.04 11.01 -5.60
N GLU A 59 21.14 10.06 -5.36
CA GLU A 59 19.83 10.30 -4.73
C GLU A 59 19.96 10.75 -3.28
N TYR A 60 20.93 10.18 -2.54
CA TYR A 60 21.27 10.65 -1.20
C TYR A 60 21.65 12.13 -1.20
N ARG A 61 22.57 12.55 -2.08
CA ARG A 61 22.98 13.96 -2.16
C ARG A 61 21.82 14.89 -2.53
N HIS A 62 20.99 14.49 -3.50
CA HIS A 62 19.82 15.28 -3.88
C HIS A 62 18.89 15.50 -2.68
N ARG A 63 18.52 14.42 -1.99
CA ARG A 63 17.60 14.50 -0.85
C ARG A 63 18.21 15.21 0.36
N ALA A 64 19.51 15.04 0.58
CA ALA A 64 20.22 15.69 1.67
C ALA A 64 20.14 17.21 1.54
N LEU A 65 20.15 17.76 0.32
CA LEU A 65 19.96 19.18 0.06
C LEU A 65 18.52 19.64 0.37
N ASP A 66 17.51 18.81 0.07
CA ASP A 66 16.10 19.13 0.33
C ASP A 66 15.78 19.18 1.84
N VAL A 67 16.39 18.29 2.64
CA VAL A 67 16.10 18.17 4.09
C VAL A 67 17.24 18.66 4.99
N HIS A 68 18.20 19.40 4.44
CA HIS A 68 19.34 19.88 5.21
C HIS A 68 18.91 20.83 6.34
N PRO A 69 19.30 20.60 7.61
CA PRO A 69 18.81 21.38 8.75
C PRO A 69 19.23 22.86 8.73
N ASP A 70 20.31 23.20 8.03
CA ASP A 70 20.76 24.60 7.86
C ASP A 70 19.89 25.41 6.88
N LYS A 71 19.34 24.76 5.85
CA LYS A 71 18.59 25.44 4.77
C LYS A 71 17.08 25.25 4.90
N ASN A 72 16.65 24.28 5.69
CA ASN A 72 15.26 23.91 5.85
C ASN A 72 14.74 24.45 7.20
N MET A 73 13.67 25.24 7.16
CA MET A 73 13.11 25.90 8.35
C MET A 73 12.21 24.97 9.19
N ASP A 74 12.05 23.71 8.79
CA ASP A 74 11.20 22.75 9.49
C ASP A 74 11.89 22.16 10.73
N VAL A 75 11.14 22.07 11.84
CA VAL A 75 11.63 21.58 13.14
C VAL A 75 12.07 20.11 13.10
N ASP A 76 11.51 19.33 12.19
CA ASP A 76 11.81 17.90 12.05
C ASP A 76 12.88 17.63 10.96
N ALA A 77 13.42 18.66 10.32
CA ALA A 77 14.51 18.52 9.33
C ALA A 77 15.73 17.75 9.89
N PRO A 78 16.22 17.98 11.13
CA PRO A 78 17.31 17.19 11.69
C PRO A 78 16.98 15.70 11.81
N LYS A 79 15.74 15.37 12.18
CA LYS A 79 15.28 13.97 12.28
C LYS A 79 15.22 13.32 10.91
N ALA A 80 14.67 14.02 9.92
CA ALA A 80 14.60 13.53 8.54
C ALA A 80 16.00 13.34 7.94
N PHE A 81 16.93 14.25 8.21
CA PHE A 81 18.31 14.15 7.77
C PHE A 81 19.02 12.93 8.38
N LYS A 82 18.86 12.69 9.69
CA LYS A 82 19.40 11.50 10.35
C LYS A 82 18.89 10.21 9.73
N VAL A 83 17.58 10.13 9.52
CA VAL A 83 16.94 9.01 8.82
C VAL A 83 17.53 8.79 7.42
N LEU A 84 17.76 9.86 6.67
CA LEU A 84 18.32 9.79 5.34
C LEU A 84 19.77 9.26 5.37
N GLN A 85 20.54 9.67 6.37
CA GLN A 85 21.89 9.18 6.62
C GLN A 85 21.89 7.68 6.98
N ASP A 86 21.06 7.24 7.94
CA ASP A 86 20.95 5.84 8.34
C ASP A 86 20.58 4.94 7.14
N ALA A 87 19.68 5.41 6.28
CA ALA A 87 19.30 4.73 5.05
C ALA A 87 20.47 4.61 4.06
N TYR A 88 21.27 5.67 3.90
CA TYR A 88 22.44 5.64 3.03
C TYR A 88 23.55 4.74 3.57
N GLU A 89 23.87 4.81 4.86
CA GLU A 89 24.88 3.95 5.50
C GLU A 89 24.54 2.47 5.32
N THR A 90 23.27 2.10 5.54
CA THR A 90 22.81 0.72 5.36
C THR A 90 22.83 0.26 3.90
N LEU A 91 22.43 1.13 2.96
CA LEU A 91 22.27 0.74 1.55
C LEU A 91 23.54 0.89 0.70
N SER A 92 24.50 1.69 1.17
CA SER A 92 25.77 1.93 0.47
C SER A 92 26.74 0.75 0.61
N ASP A 93 26.79 0.10 1.77
CA ASP A 93 27.58 -1.11 1.98
C ASP A 93 26.80 -2.35 1.49
N PRO A 94 27.35 -3.14 0.54
CA PRO A 94 26.73 -4.38 0.09
C PRO A 94 26.40 -5.37 1.23
N ARG A 95 27.25 -5.48 2.26
CA ARG A 95 27.06 -6.41 3.38
C ARG A 95 25.86 -5.99 4.24
N LEU A 96 25.82 -4.72 4.64
CA LEU A 96 24.71 -4.18 5.44
C LEU A 96 23.39 -4.22 4.66
N ARG A 97 23.44 -3.92 3.36
CA ARG A 97 22.26 -4.00 2.48
C ARG A 97 21.72 -5.41 2.39
N ASP A 98 22.57 -6.41 2.23
CA ASP A 98 22.15 -7.81 2.14
C ASP A 98 21.55 -8.28 3.48
N GLU A 99 22.10 -7.85 4.61
CA GLU A 99 21.51 -8.10 5.93
C GLU A 99 20.14 -7.45 6.08
N TYR A 100 20.03 -6.17 5.72
CA TYR A 100 18.77 -5.42 5.73
C TYR A 100 17.70 -6.09 4.85
N ASP A 101 18.07 -6.51 3.64
CA ASP A 101 17.18 -7.23 2.74
C ASP A 101 16.71 -8.57 3.31
N ARG A 102 17.59 -9.31 4.01
CA ARG A 102 17.21 -10.53 4.75
C ARG A 102 16.22 -10.21 5.87
N MET A 103 16.46 -9.15 6.64
CA MET A 103 15.54 -8.73 7.70
C MET A 103 14.17 -8.34 7.14
N LEU A 104 14.12 -7.61 6.02
CA LEU A 104 12.87 -7.26 5.36
C LEU A 104 12.09 -8.49 4.88
N LYS A 105 12.78 -9.50 4.33
CA LYS A 105 12.14 -10.78 3.94
C LYS A 105 11.57 -11.51 5.16
N LYS A 106 12.32 -11.57 6.27
CA LYS A 106 11.85 -12.16 7.54
C LYS A 106 10.61 -11.43 8.07
N LYS A 107 10.64 -10.09 8.13
CA LYS A 107 9.50 -9.24 8.53
C LYS A 107 8.27 -9.52 7.67
N ALA A 108 8.43 -9.58 6.34
CA ALA A 108 7.33 -9.88 5.42
C ALA A 108 6.74 -11.29 5.65
N ARG A 109 7.57 -12.30 5.95
CA ARG A 109 7.10 -13.66 6.26
C ARG A 109 6.25 -13.69 7.53
N VAL A 110 6.71 -13.02 8.60
CA VAL A 110 5.99 -12.93 9.88
C VAL A 110 4.66 -12.19 9.71
N GLN A 111 4.68 -11.05 9.01
CA GLN A 111 3.46 -10.27 8.73
C GLN A 111 2.43 -11.08 7.92
N ARG A 112 2.87 -11.77 6.86
CA ARG A 112 2.00 -12.67 6.08
C ARG A 112 1.39 -13.76 6.95
N ALA A 113 2.17 -14.41 7.80
CA ALA A 113 1.67 -15.45 8.70
C ALA A 113 0.68 -14.91 9.76
N ARG A 114 0.81 -13.65 10.19
CA ARG A 114 -0.15 -13.00 11.10
C ARG A 114 -1.48 -12.72 10.40
N VAL A 115 -1.43 -12.14 9.19
CA VAL A 115 -2.62 -11.84 8.39
C VAL A 115 -3.39 -13.11 8.04
N VAL A 116 -2.68 -14.16 7.58
CA VAL A 116 -3.31 -15.45 7.26
C VAL A 116 -4.01 -16.06 8.47
N ARG A 117 -3.44 -15.96 9.68
CA ARG A 117 -4.12 -16.42 10.91
C ARG A 117 -5.39 -15.64 11.22
N HIS A 118 -5.34 -14.30 11.17
CA HIS A 118 -6.52 -13.46 11.45
C HIS A 118 -7.63 -13.65 10.42
N VAL A 119 -7.27 -13.65 9.14
CA VAL A 119 -8.22 -13.84 8.03
C VAL A 119 -8.75 -15.28 8.02
N GLY A 120 -7.90 -16.26 8.29
CA GLY A 120 -8.28 -17.68 8.39
C GLY A 120 -9.38 -17.92 9.45
N HIS A 121 -9.30 -17.26 10.61
CA HIS A 121 -10.35 -17.36 11.64
C HIS A 121 -11.70 -16.78 11.17
N ALA A 122 -11.71 -15.73 10.34
CA ALA A 122 -12.95 -15.17 9.79
C ALA A 122 -13.63 -16.13 8.78
N TYR A 123 -12.85 -16.97 8.08
CA TYR A 123 -13.39 -17.97 7.16
C TYR A 123 -13.81 -19.28 7.82
N GLN A 124 -13.37 -19.56 9.06
CA GLN A 124 -13.83 -20.75 9.78
C GLN A 124 -15.33 -20.66 10.14
N GLY A 125 -15.83 -19.48 10.52
CA GLY A 125 -17.26 -19.27 10.77
C GLY A 125 -18.14 -19.26 9.50
N LEU A 126 -17.58 -18.88 8.35
CA LEU A 126 -18.29 -18.96 7.07
C LEU A 126 -18.35 -20.38 6.50
N SER A 127 -17.48 -21.29 6.95
CA SER A 127 -17.50 -22.70 6.52
C SER A 127 -18.66 -23.48 7.14
N GLU A 128 -19.15 -23.11 8.33
CA GLU A 128 -20.37 -23.70 8.91
C GLU A 128 -21.63 -23.25 8.15
N ILE A 129 -21.71 -21.98 7.75
CA ILE A 129 -22.82 -21.44 6.95
C ILE A 129 -22.77 -21.98 5.52
N ALA A 130 -21.56 -22.13 4.96
CA ALA A 130 -21.35 -22.76 3.65
C ALA A 130 -21.69 -24.26 3.67
N GLN A 131 -21.42 -24.99 4.77
CA GLN A 131 -21.85 -26.39 4.90
C GLN A 131 -23.37 -26.56 5.03
N PHE A 132 -24.07 -25.59 5.64
CA PHE A 132 -25.52 -25.59 5.75
C PHE A 132 -26.23 -25.26 4.41
N SER A 133 -25.59 -24.51 3.50
CA SER A 133 -26.18 -24.09 2.22
C SER A 133 -26.21 -25.14 1.10
N TRP A 134 -25.46 -26.26 1.20
CA TRP A 134 -25.50 -27.34 0.19
C TRP A 134 -26.41 -28.52 0.58
N LYS A 135 -26.96 -28.53 1.79
CA LYS A 135 -27.96 -29.52 2.20
C LYS A 135 -29.41 -29.02 2.11
N GLN A 136 -29.63 -27.73 1.91
CA GLN A 136 -30.98 -27.15 1.79
C GLN A 136 -31.36 -26.73 0.35
N THR A 137 -30.40 -26.56 -0.56
CA THR A 137 -30.67 -26.20 -1.96
C THR A 137 -30.99 -27.40 -2.87
N SER A 138 -30.70 -28.63 -2.44
CA SER A 138 -31.09 -29.84 -3.19
C SER A 138 -32.58 -30.19 -3.04
N GLU A 139 -33.27 -29.69 -1.99
CA GLU A 139 -34.71 -29.95 -1.83
C GLU A 139 -35.60 -28.92 -2.56
N ILE A 140 -35.16 -27.66 -2.71
CA ILE A 140 -35.93 -26.66 -3.46
C ILE A 140 -35.84 -26.88 -4.97
N ALA A 141 -34.75 -27.49 -5.46
CA ALA A 141 -34.64 -27.90 -6.86
C ALA A 141 -35.60 -29.07 -7.21
N LEU A 142 -36.02 -29.89 -6.24
CA LEU A 142 -36.97 -30.99 -6.46
C LEU A 142 -38.45 -30.61 -6.31
N ILE A 143 -38.76 -29.45 -5.71
CA ILE A 143 -40.15 -28.93 -5.67
C ILE A 143 -40.49 -28.15 -6.95
N SER A 144 -39.50 -27.63 -7.69
CA SER A 144 -39.73 -26.84 -8.92
C SER A 144 -40.12 -27.64 -10.18
N TRP A 145 -40.12 -28.97 -10.17
CA TRP A 145 -40.60 -29.79 -11.30
C TRP A 145 -41.93 -30.51 -11.05
N LYS A 146 -42.56 -30.33 -9.88
CA LYS A 146 -43.87 -30.94 -9.54
C LYS A 146 -45.07 -29.98 -9.51
N GLN A 147 -44.89 -28.72 -9.90
CA GLN A 147 -45.95 -27.71 -9.92
C GLN A 147 -46.10 -27.01 -11.29
N THR A 148 -45.75 -27.67 -12.39
CA THR A 148 -46.01 -27.15 -13.76
C THR A 148 -46.57 -28.26 -14.65
N ARG A 149 -47.64 -28.91 -14.19
CA ARG A 149 -48.44 -29.80 -15.03
C ARG A 149 -49.91 -29.81 -14.63
N GLN A 150 -50.50 -28.64 -14.47
CA GLN A 150 -51.95 -28.43 -14.50
C GLN A 150 -52.17 -27.12 -15.27
N ARG A 151 -52.94 -27.18 -16.37
CA ARG A 151 -53.15 -26.14 -17.40
C ARG A 151 -51.97 -25.92 -18.35
N VAL A 152 -51.82 -26.79 -19.34
CA VAL A 152 -52.37 -26.55 -20.69
C VAL A 152 -52.26 -27.84 -21.52
N SER A 153 -53.30 -28.07 -22.31
CA SER A 153 -53.60 -29.24 -23.13
C SER A 153 -52.42 -29.73 -23.99
N TRP A 154 -52.12 -31.04 -23.95
CA TRP A 154 -51.30 -31.71 -24.96
C TRP A 154 -52.02 -32.98 -25.46
N PRO A 155 -52.21 -33.16 -26.78
CA PRO A 155 -52.77 -34.36 -27.36
C PRO A 155 -51.70 -35.45 -27.56
N VAL A 156 -52.14 -36.70 -27.34
CA VAL A 156 -51.77 -37.94 -28.06
C VAL A 156 -50.37 -38.55 -27.80
N PHE A 157 -50.38 -39.48 -26.83
CA PHE A 157 -49.86 -40.86 -26.85
C PHE A 157 -48.35 -41.17 -26.86
N PHE A 158 -47.94 -41.71 -25.71
CA PHE A 158 -46.96 -42.78 -25.49
C PHE A 158 -47.12 -43.98 -26.44
N PHE A 159 -46.00 -44.51 -26.95
CA PHE A 159 -45.74 -45.89 -27.41
C PHE A 159 -44.19 -45.90 -27.65
N VAL A 160 -43.30 -46.77 -27.15
CA VAL A 160 -43.27 -48.19 -26.81
C VAL A 160 -42.15 -48.42 -25.79
N VAL A 161 -42.38 -49.35 -24.86
CA VAL A 161 -41.40 -49.99 -23.96
C VAL A 161 -40.88 -51.26 -24.62
N LEU A 162 -39.55 -51.47 -24.56
CA LEU A 162 -38.86 -52.77 -24.53
C LEU A 162 -38.83 -53.64 -25.82
N VAL A 163 -37.71 -54.37 -25.97
CA VAL A 163 -37.52 -55.69 -26.62
C VAL A 163 -36.56 -55.73 -27.84
N LEU A 164 -35.48 -56.50 -27.64
CA LEU A 164 -34.58 -57.20 -28.57
C LEU A 164 -33.37 -56.51 -29.23
N MET A 165 -32.23 -57.20 -29.04
CA MET A 165 -30.98 -57.28 -29.83
C MET A 165 -29.88 -56.24 -29.60
#